data_AF-A0A2E6ENG2-F1
#
_entry.id   AF-A0A2E6ENG2-F1
#
_cell.length_a   1.000
_cell.length_b   1.000
_cell.length_c   1.000
_cell.angle_alpha   90.00
_cell.angle_beta   90.00
_cell.angle_gamma   90.00
#
_symmetry.space_group_name_H-M   'P 1'
#
loop_
_entity.id
_entity.type
_entity.pdbx_description
1 polymer ?
#
loop_
_entity_poly.entity_id
_entity_poly.type
_entity_poly.pdbx_seq_one_letter_code
_entity_poly.pdbx_strand_id
1 'polypeptide(L)'
;MGSTETGGPTVSDADDFYMEALDMFAEERWQDALALFRRALEVDPEYLDAYHGIARACFEARELAPELLDEAIEAALKIVELDPDDVTAYSTLSQIYVWKDDKDTAEMWGAKARVAGWKDQLRADKKS
;
A
#
# COMPACT_ATOMS: atom_id res chain seq x y z
N MET A 1 -40.92 13.13 -0.07
CA MET A 1 -40.98 11.86 0.67
C MET A 1 -39.54 11.46 0.91
N GLY A 2 -39.11 11.57 2.16
CA GLY A 2 -37.72 11.35 2.56
C GLY A 2 -37.45 9.86 2.67
N SER A 3 -36.41 9.42 2.00
CA SER A 3 -35.74 8.16 2.27
C SER A 3 -34.27 8.42 2.03
N THR A 4 -33.62 9.07 3.00
CA THR A 4 -32.17 9.03 3.11
C THR A 4 -31.86 7.61 3.57
N GLU A 5 -31.56 6.76 2.60
CA GLU A 5 -30.91 5.49 2.84
C GLU A 5 -29.49 5.83 3.29
N THR A 6 -29.32 6.17 4.57
CA THR A 6 -28.01 6.23 5.20
C THR A 6 -27.62 4.77 5.50
N GLY A 7 -27.30 4.03 4.44
CA GLY A 7 -26.44 2.87 4.56
C GLY A 7 -25.09 3.38 5.07
N GLY A 8 -24.60 2.81 6.16
CA GLY A 8 -23.21 3.05 6.55
C GLY A 8 -22.27 2.66 5.40
N PRO A 9 -21.03 3.18 5.38
CA PRO A 9 -20.10 2.88 4.32
C PRO A 9 -19.96 1.35 4.17
N THR A 10 -20.18 0.90 2.96
CA THR A 10 -20.13 -0.48 2.52
C THR A 10 -18.74 -0.77 1.93
N VAL A 11 -18.38 -2.03 1.76
CA VAL A 11 -17.13 -2.41 1.06
C VAL A 11 -17.07 -1.80 -0.36
N SER A 12 -18.22 -1.53 -0.99
CA SER A 12 -18.28 -0.80 -2.27
C SER A 12 -17.75 0.62 -2.16
N ASP A 13 -17.98 1.30 -1.02
CA ASP A 13 -17.49 2.66 -0.80
C ASP A 13 -15.95 2.68 -0.66
N ALA A 14 -15.34 1.61 -0.13
CA ALA A 14 -13.89 1.50 -0.08
C ALA A 14 -13.26 1.41 -1.48
N ASP A 15 -13.84 0.59 -2.36
CA ASP A 15 -13.43 0.45 -3.76
C ASP A 15 -13.60 1.76 -4.54
N ASP A 16 -14.71 2.47 -4.34
CA ASP A 16 -14.94 3.78 -4.96
C ASP A 16 -13.87 4.81 -4.56
N PHE A 17 -13.56 4.91 -3.26
CA PHE A 17 -12.47 5.77 -2.78
C PHE A 17 -11.11 5.35 -3.33
N TYR A 18 -10.85 4.05 -3.42
CA TYR A 18 -9.60 3.54 -4.01
C TYR A 18 -9.47 3.87 -5.50
N MET A 19 -10.54 3.70 -6.27
CA MET A 19 -10.56 4.01 -7.70
C MET A 19 -10.38 5.50 -7.97
N GLU A 20 -11.01 6.38 -7.17
CA GLU A 20 -10.77 7.83 -7.25
C GLU A 20 -9.33 8.18 -6.85
N ALA A 21 -8.78 7.52 -5.83
CA ALA A 21 -7.39 7.72 -5.42
C ALA A 21 -6.41 7.37 -6.53
N LEU A 22 -6.68 6.33 -7.33
CA LEU A 22 -5.87 5.97 -8.48
C LEU A 22 -5.88 7.05 -9.58
N ASP A 23 -7.01 7.73 -9.80
CA ASP A 23 -7.10 8.84 -10.75
C ASP A 23 -6.22 10.01 -10.28
N MET A 24 -6.35 10.42 -9.01
CA MET A 24 -5.50 11.46 -8.42
C MET A 24 -4.01 11.07 -8.47
N PHE A 25 -3.69 9.80 -8.22
CA PHE A 25 -2.32 9.29 -8.32
C PHE A 25 -1.78 9.38 -9.76
N ALA A 26 -2.61 9.06 -10.76
CA ALA A 26 -2.22 9.17 -12.18
C ALA A 26 -1.96 10.62 -12.60
N GLU A 27 -2.63 11.59 -11.96
CA GLU A 27 -2.39 13.03 -12.12
C GLU A 27 -1.20 13.56 -11.29
N GLU A 28 -0.42 12.70 -10.62
CA GLU A 28 0.66 13.06 -9.71
C GLU A 28 0.20 13.91 -8.50
N ARG A 29 -1.09 13.87 -8.19
CA ARG A 29 -1.71 14.58 -7.05
C ARG A 29 -1.64 13.72 -5.81
N TRP A 30 -0.41 13.49 -5.33
CA TRP A 30 -0.11 12.54 -4.26
C TRP A 30 -0.90 12.79 -2.96
N GLN A 31 -1.09 14.05 -2.57
CA GLN A 31 -1.84 14.39 -1.35
C GLN A 31 -3.33 14.08 -1.46
N ASP A 32 -3.93 14.34 -2.61
CA ASP A 32 -5.34 14.02 -2.87
C ASP A 32 -5.54 12.50 -2.91
N ALA A 33 -4.64 11.78 -3.59
CA ALA A 33 -4.63 10.31 -3.61
C ALA A 33 -4.52 9.71 -2.20
N LEU A 34 -3.62 10.23 -1.36
CA LEU A 34 -3.47 9.78 0.03
C LEU A 34 -4.71 10.02 0.87
N ALA A 35 -5.40 11.16 0.69
CA ALA A 35 -6.65 11.43 1.40
C ALA A 35 -7.73 10.39 1.04
N LEU A 36 -7.84 10.02 -0.23
CA LEU A 36 -8.79 9.03 -0.71
C LEU A 36 -8.42 7.59 -0.30
N PHE A 37 -7.14 7.20 -0.36
CA PHE A 37 -6.72 5.89 0.15
C PHE A 37 -6.99 5.76 1.66
N ARG A 38 -6.77 6.82 2.46
CA ARG A 38 -7.12 6.81 3.88
C ARG A 38 -8.62 6.68 4.10
N ARG A 39 -9.44 7.30 3.25
CA ARG A 39 -10.91 7.12 3.28
C ARG A 39 -11.30 5.67 2.98
N ALA A 40 -10.65 5.03 2.00
CA ALA A 40 -10.85 3.62 1.73
C ALA A 40 -10.54 2.76 2.98
N LEU A 41 -9.48 3.09 3.72
CA LEU A 41 -9.12 2.41 4.97
C LEU A 41 -10.03 2.74 6.18
N GLU A 42 -10.67 3.91 6.20
CA GLU A 42 -11.71 4.22 7.19
C GLU A 42 -12.95 3.33 7.00
N VAL A 43 -13.21 2.89 5.77
CA VAL A 43 -14.30 1.98 5.42
C VAL A 43 -13.90 0.52 5.61
N ASP A 44 -12.75 0.12 5.06
CA ASP A 44 -12.18 -1.21 5.20
C ASP A 44 -10.73 -1.14 5.71
N PRO A 45 -10.51 -1.32 7.02
CA PRO A 45 -9.17 -1.26 7.63
C PRO A 45 -8.21 -2.37 7.19
N GLU A 46 -8.68 -3.40 6.49
CA GLU A 46 -7.85 -4.49 5.99
C GLU A 46 -7.67 -4.43 4.47
N TYR A 47 -8.04 -3.30 3.84
CA TYR A 47 -7.97 -3.14 2.40
C TYR A 47 -6.52 -3.02 1.90
N LEU A 48 -5.95 -4.16 1.52
CA LEU A 48 -4.56 -4.29 1.06
C LEU A 48 -4.19 -3.34 -0.09
N ASP A 49 -5.06 -3.17 -1.07
CA ASP A 49 -4.78 -2.32 -2.22
C ASP A 49 -4.66 -0.84 -1.83
N ALA A 50 -5.44 -0.37 -0.85
CA ALA A 50 -5.33 0.99 -0.32
C ALA A 50 -4.00 1.21 0.41
N TYR A 51 -3.51 0.21 1.18
CA TYR A 51 -2.18 0.29 1.78
C TYR A 51 -1.06 0.32 0.72
N HIS A 52 -1.16 -0.48 -0.35
CA HIS A 52 -0.23 -0.41 -1.48
C HIS A 52 -0.25 0.97 -2.14
N GLY A 53 -1.45 1.54 -2.31
CA GLY A 53 -1.67 2.88 -2.81
C GLY A 53 -0.97 3.96 -1.98
N ILE A 54 -1.13 3.92 -0.65
CA ILE A 54 -0.46 4.84 0.28
C ILE A 54 1.06 4.71 0.19
N ALA A 55 1.58 3.49 0.30
CA ALA A 55 3.02 3.25 0.28
C ALA A 55 3.66 3.76 -1.03
N ARG A 56 2.98 3.55 -2.17
CA ARG A 56 3.42 4.03 -3.47
C ARG A 56 3.31 5.56 -3.60
N ALA A 57 2.18 6.16 -3.23
CA ALA A 57 1.98 7.61 -3.30
C ALA A 57 3.01 8.38 -2.45
N CYS A 58 3.25 7.91 -1.23
CA CYS A 58 4.28 8.49 -0.36
C CYS A 58 5.69 8.33 -0.96
N PHE A 59 5.99 7.17 -1.56
CA PHE A 59 7.30 6.95 -2.18
C PHE A 59 7.49 7.81 -3.44
N GLU A 60 6.48 8.02 -4.28
CA GLU A 60 6.59 8.94 -5.43
C GLU A 60 6.76 10.40 -4.96
N ALA A 61 6.10 10.78 -3.86
CA ALA A 61 6.22 12.11 -3.26
C ALA A 61 7.53 12.34 -2.48
N ARG A 62 8.42 11.34 -2.33
CA ARG A 62 9.58 11.36 -1.42
C ARG A 62 10.52 12.55 -1.56
N GLU A 63 10.70 13.07 -2.78
CA GLU A 63 11.56 14.23 -3.05
C GLU A 63 10.91 15.56 -2.58
N LEU A 64 9.58 15.61 -2.58
CA LEU A 64 8.79 16.80 -2.25
C LEU A 64 8.38 16.81 -0.77
N ALA A 65 8.10 15.63 -0.21
CA ALA A 65 7.60 15.44 1.15
C ALA A 65 8.25 14.19 1.78
N PRO A 66 9.55 14.24 2.11
CA PRO A 66 10.29 13.09 2.66
C PRO A 66 9.73 12.59 4.00
N GLU A 67 9.00 13.42 4.75
CA GLU A 67 8.30 13.02 5.97
C GLU A 67 7.21 11.97 5.75
N LEU A 68 6.68 11.86 4.52
CA LEU A 68 5.68 10.85 4.17
C LEU A 68 6.28 9.44 4.06
N LEU A 69 7.61 9.32 4.01
CA LEU A 69 8.27 8.02 3.95
C LEU A 69 8.03 7.18 5.20
N ASP A 70 7.82 7.81 6.36
CA ASP A 70 7.50 7.06 7.58
C ASP A 70 6.09 6.45 7.48
N GLU A 71 5.12 7.18 6.93
CA GLU A 71 3.78 6.62 6.61
C GLU A 71 3.86 5.53 5.54
N ALA A 72 4.73 5.69 4.53
CA ALA A 72 4.96 4.66 3.51
C ALA A 72 5.46 3.35 4.13
N ILE A 73 6.37 3.45 5.11
CA ILE A 73 6.88 2.30 5.86
C ILE A 73 5.77 1.68 6.69
N GLU A 74 4.96 2.46 7.40
CA GLU A 74 3.84 1.96 8.19
C GLU A 74 2.82 1.21 7.33
N ALA A 75 2.45 1.77 6.18
CA ALA A 75 1.54 1.12 5.24
C ALA A 75 2.12 -0.20 4.69
N ALA A 76 3.39 -0.21 4.29
CA ALA A 76 4.02 -1.43 3.79
C ALA A 76 4.22 -2.49 4.88
N LEU A 77 4.51 -2.09 6.13
CA LEU A 77 4.53 -3.01 7.26
C LEU A 77 3.15 -3.61 7.52
N LYS A 78 2.08 -2.81 7.38
CA LYS A 78 0.71 -3.30 7.55
C LYS A 78 0.33 -4.35 6.51
N ILE A 79 0.79 -4.18 5.27
CA ILE A 79 0.64 -5.21 4.22
C ILE A 79 1.38 -6.48 4.63
N VAL A 80 2.61 -6.39 5.12
CA VAL A 80 3.37 -7.57 5.58
C VAL A 80 2.68 -8.28 6.77
N GLU A 81 1.97 -7.54 7.63
CA GLU A 81 1.17 -8.13 8.70
C GLU A 81 -0.06 -8.90 8.18
N LEU A 82 -0.75 -8.35 7.16
CA LEU A 82 -1.96 -8.91 6.58
C LEU A 82 -1.67 -10.03 5.56
N ASP A 83 -0.66 -9.82 4.71
CA ASP A 83 -0.12 -10.76 3.74
C ASP A 83 1.42 -10.87 3.88
N PRO A 84 1.91 -11.85 4.65
CA PRO A 84 3.35 -12.04 4.88
C PRO A 84 4.10 -12.57 3.65
N ASP A 85 3.38 -12.97 2.59
CA ASP A 85 3.96 -13.44 1.34
C ASP A 85 3.96 -12.34 0.25
N ASP A 86 3.51 -11.11 0.56
CA ASP A 86 3.48 -9.99 -0.38
C ASP A 86 4.89 -9.50 -0.74
N VAL A 87 5.32 -9.84 -1.97
CA VAL A 87 6.64 -9.48 -2.51
C VAL A 87 6.76 -7.97 -2.73
N THR A 88 5.65 -7.31 -3.08
CA THR A 88 5.61 -5.89 -3.42
C THR A 88 5.87 -5.05 -2.17
N ALA A 89 5.27 -5.39 -1.03
CA ALA A 89 5.46 -4.69 0.24
C ALA A 89 6.91 -4.76 0.72
N TYR A 90 7.54 -5.94 0.67
CA TYR A 90 8.95 -6.08 1.00
C TYR A 90 9.85 -5.30 0.04
N SER A 91 9.51 -5.29 -1.26
CA SER A 91 10.21 -4.50 -2.28
C SER A 91 10.09 -3.00 -2.03
N THR A 92 8.92 -2.53 -1.60
CA THR A 92 8.66 -1.12 -1.26
C THR A 92 9.45 -0.70 -0.02
N LEU A 93 9.42 -1.50 1.05
CA LEU A 93 10.25 -1.26 2.24
C LEU A 93 11.73 -1.15 1.86
N SER A 94 12.25 -2.10 1.08
CA SER A 94 13.64 -2.08 0.61
C SER A 94 13.97 -0.78 -0.13
N GLN A 95 13.11 -0.35 -1.08
CA GLN A 95 13.31 0.89 -1.84
C GLN A 95 13.31 2.15 -0.97
N ILE A 96 12.40 2.23 0.02
CA ILE A 96 12.35 3.35 0.96
C ILE A 96 13.67 3.44 1.75
N TYR A 97 14.18 2.31 2.26
CA TYR A 97 15.44 2.31 3.01
C TYR A 97 16.67 2.56 2.12
N VAL A 98 16.66 2.15 0.84
CA VAL A 98 17.69 2.57 -0.13
C VAL A 98 17.70 4.09 -0.27
N TRP A 99 16.53 4.71 -0.39
CA TRP A 99 16.44 6.17 -0.50
C TRP A 99 16.93 6.88 0.78
N LYS A 100 16.64 6.31 1.96
CA LYS A 100 17.14 6.79 3.26
C LYS A 100 18.64 6.52 3.50
N ASP A 101 19.36 5.92 2.54
CA ASP A 101 20.75 5.45 2.61
C ASP A 101 21.01 4.41 3.74
N ASP A 102 19.97 3.75 4.24
CA ASP A 102 20.07 2.65 5.20
C ASP A 102 20.15 1.30 4.46
N LYS A 103 21.37 0.97 4.04
CA LYS A 103 21.64 -0.21 3.21
C LYS A 103 21.43 -1.53 3.93
N ASP A 104 21.71 -1.59 5.24
CA ASP A 104 21.53 -2.79 6.04
C ASP A 104 20.05 -3.16 6.12
N THR A 105 19.19 -2.17 6.42
CA THR A 105 17.74 -2.39 6.48
C THR A 105 17.17 -2.67 5.09
N ALA A 106 17.66 -1.99 4.05
CA ALA A 106 17.26 -2.26 2.67
C ALA A 106 17.58 -3.69 2.22
N GLU A 107 18.78 -4.21 2.55
CA GLU A 107 19.19 -5.57 2.21
C GLU A 107 18.32 -6.61 2.94
N MET A 108 18.04 -6.39 4.23
CA MET A 108 17.15 -7.25 5.01
C MET A 108 15.77 -7.39 4.34
N TRP A 109 15.14 -6.27 3.97
CA TRP A 109 13.82 -6.30 3.32
C TRP A 109 13.88 -6.89 1.90
N GLY A 110 14.92 -6.57 1.14
CA GLY A 110 15.12 -7.16 -0.20
C GLY A 110 15.33 -8.67 -0.14
N ALA A 111 16.00 -9.19 0.90
CA ALA A 111 16.11 -10.62 1.13
C ALA A 111 14.74 -11.26 1.42
N LYS A 112 13.90 -10.62 2.23
CA LYS A 112 12.52 -11.08 2.48
C LYS A 112 11.68 -11.10 1.20
N ALA A 113 11.78 -10.08 0.33
CA ALA A 113 11.11 -10.07 -0.97
C ALA A 113 11.46 -11.30 -1.82
N ARG A 114 12.76 -11.65 -1.90
CA ARG A 114 13.21 -12.85 -2.64
C ARG A 114 12.67 -14.14 -2.04
N VAL A 115 12.67 -14.25 -0.71
CA VAL A 115 12.13 -15.43 0.00
C VAL A 115 10.63 -15.58 -0.23
N ALA A 116 9.88 -14.48 -0.14
CA ALA A 116 8.43 -14.46 -0.39
C ALA A 116 8.11 -14.88 -1.83
N GLY A 117 8.82 -14.32 -2.82
CA GLY A 117 8.63 -14.68 -4.23
C GLY A 117 8.92 -16.16 -4.53
N TRP A 118 9.92 -16.75 -3.88
CA TRP A 118 10.18 -18.18 -4.01
C TRP A 118 9.06 -19.04 -3.42
N LYS A 119 8.52 -18.65 -2.26
CA LYS A 119 7.39 -19.37 -1.63
C LYS A 119 6.14 -19.34 -2.49
N ASP A 120 5.84 -18.20 -3.12
CA ASP A 120 4.70 -18.06 -4.03
C ASP A 120 4.82 -19.02 -5.21
N GLN A 121 5.99 -19.06 -5.86
CA GLN A 121 6.27 -19.98 -6.97
C GLN A 121 6.11 -21.46 -6.60
N LEU A 122 6.57 -21.86 -5.41
CA LEU A 122 6.41 -23.24 -4.91
C LEU A 122 4.95 -23.61 -4.65
N ARG A 123 4.12 -22.64 -4.24
CA ARG A 123 2.68 -22.86 -4.05
C ARG A 123 1.96 -22.98 -5.39
N ALA A 124 2.35 -22.20 -6.40
CA ALA A 124 1.80 -22.29 -7.74
C ALA A 124 2.10 -23.65 -8.41
N ASP A 125 3.32 -24.14 -8.27
CA ASP A 125 3.77 -25.43 -8.83
C ASP A 125 3.00 -26.62 -8.22
N LYS A 126 2.71 -26.59 -6.92
CA LYS A 126 1.94 -27.64 -6.22
C LYS A 126 0.46 -27.70 -6.61
N LYS A 127 -0.09 -26.68 -7.26
CA LYS A 127 -1.49 -26.62 -7.69
C LYS A 127 -1.69 -27.03 -9.16
N SER A 128 -0.61 -27.35 -9.89
CA SER A 128 -0.63 -27.76 -11.30
C SER A 128 -0.58 -29.27 -11.50
#